data_AF-A0A961I7L8-F1
#
_entry.id   AF-A0A961I7L8-F1
#
_cell.length_a   1.000
_cell.length_b   1.000
_cell.length_c   1.000
_cell.angle_alpha   90.00
_cell.angle_beta   90.00
_cell.angle_gamma   90.00
#
_symmetry.space_group_name_H-M   'P 1'
#
loop_
_entity.id
_entity.type
_entity.pdbx_description
1 polymer ?
#
loop_
_entity_poly.entity_id
_entity_poly.type
_entity_poly.pdbx_seq_one_letter_code
_entity_poly.pdbx_strand_id
1 'polypeptide(L)'
;MKSDYVNSRRRRRELVCFCCGLTEAHIRAAVENRKARTLRDVAFMTGATTGCGGCESDVELLLARIKLEQRDLKGGQPHLPLKRE
;
A
#
# COMPACT_ATOMS: atom_id res chain seq x y z
N MET A 1 -11.43 -17.14 -25.02
CA MET A 1 -10.03 -16.75 -24.73
C MET A 1 -9.86 -15.22 -24.67
N LYS A 2 -10.50 -14.51 -23.71
CA LYS A 2 -10.32 -13.04 -23.51
C LYS A 2 -10.39 -12.61 -22.03
N SER A 3 -10.62 -13.54 -21.10
CA SER A 3 -10.84 -13.24 -19.68
C SER A 3 -9.53 -12.90 -18.95
N ASP A 4 -8.43 -13.57 -19.31
CA ASP A 4 -7.15 -13.40 -18.62
C ASP A 4 -6.50 -12.05 -18.89
N TYR A 5 -6.75 -11.42 -20.05
CA TYR A 5 -6.12 -10.13 -20.39
C TYR A 5 -6.68 -8.96 -19.58
N VAL A 6 -7.97 -8.97 -19.23
CA VAL A 6 -8.59 -7.95 -18.37
C VAL A 6 -8.13 -8.12 -16.92
N ASN A 7 -7.92 -9.37 -16.46
CA ASN A 7 -7.30 -9.68 -15.17
C ASN A 7 -5.83 -9.25 -15.09
N SER A 8 -5.08 -9.34 -16.20
CA SER A 8 -3.67 -8.91 -16.25
C SER A 8 -3.48 -7.40 -16.21
N ARG A 9 -4.48 -6.59 -16.59
CA ARG A 9 -4.41 -5.12 -16.43
C ARG A 9 -4.78 -4.64 -15.03
N ARG A 10 -5.63 -5.36 -14.30
CA ARG A 10 -5.91 -5.05 -12.88
C ARG A 10 -4.69 -5.35 -11.99
N ARG A 11 -3.96 -6.45 -12.23
CA ARG A 11 -2.76 -6.84 -11.45
C ARG A 11 -1.57 -5.89 -11.55
N ARG A 12 -1.41 -5.13 -12.64
CA ARG A 12 -0.32 -4.13 -12.75
C ARG A 12 -0.53 -2.87 -11.91
N ARG A 13 -1.76 -2.57 -11.50
CA ARG A 13 -2.05 -1.45 -10.58
C ARG A 13 -1.68 -1.76 -9.13
N GLU A 14 -1.34 -3.01 -8.85
CA GLU A 14 -1.00 -3.45 -7.50
C GLU A 14 0.51 -3.39 -7.26
N LEU A 15 1.37 -3.30 -8.27
CA LEU A 15 2.82 -3.31 -8.06
C LEU A 15 3.30 -1.97 -7.46
N VAL A 16 3.82 -2.04 -6.23
CA VAL A 16 4.30 -0.86 -5.47
C VAL A 16 5.82 -0.78 -5.54
N CYS A 17 6.55 -1.89 -5.40
CA CYS A 17 8.00 -1.92 -5.53
C CYS A 17 8.39 -2.77 -6.74
N PHE A 18 8.87 -2.12 -7.80
CA PHE A 18 9.33 -2.82 -8.99
C PHE A 18 10.57 -3.67 -8.72
N CYS A 19 11.56 -3.10 -8.02
CA CYS A 19 12.84 -3.76 -7.72
C CYS A 19 12.66 -5.10 -6.96
N CYS A 20 11.68 -5.17 -6.06
CA CYS A 20 11.40 -6.35 -5.22
C CYS A 20 10.15 -7.12 -5.66
N GLY A 21 9.45 -6.70 -6.72
CA GLY A 21 8.21 -7.32 -7.17
C GLY A 21 7.05 -7.25 -6.16
N LEU A 22 7.08 -6.30 -5.23
CA LEU A 22 6.09 -6.20 -4.16
C LEU A 22 4.84 -5.47 -4.65
N THR A 23 3.71 -5.89 -4.10
CA THR A 23 2.40 -5.32 -4.41
C THR A 23 1.75 -4.66 -3.20
N GLU A 24 0.69 -3.87 -3.42
CA GLU A 24 -0.13 -3.27 -2.37
C GLU A 24 -0.60 -4.33 -1.36
N ALA A 25 -1.00 -5.51 -1.84
CA ALA A 25 -1.42 -6.61 -0.97
C ALA A 25 -0.32 -7.05 0.01
N HIS A 26 0.95 -7.05 -0.41
CA HIS A 26 2.07 -7.36 0.48
C HIS A 26 2.26 -6.29 1.56
N ILE A 27 2.16 -5.01 1.20
CA ILE A 27 2.26 -3.90 2.15
C ILE A 27 1.08 -3.92 3.12
N ARG A 28 -0.14 -4.12 2.62
CA ARG A 28 -1.36 -4.24 3.41
C ARG A 28 -1.27 -5.40 4.41
N ALA A 29 -0.79 -6.56 3.97
CA ALA A 29 -0.54 -7.70 4.85
C ALA A 29 0.48 -7.39 5.96
N ALA A 30 1.53 -6.60 5.67
CA ALA A 30 2.49 -6.17 6.69
C ALA A 30 1.86 -5.22 7.73
N VAL A 31 0.98 -4.32 7.30
CA VAL A 31 0.30 -3.36 8.20
C VAL A 31 -0.80 -4.03 9.04
N GLU A 32 -1.59 -4.90 8.42
CA GLU A 32 -2.73 -5.58 9.06
C GLU A 32 -2.29 -6.75 9.93
N ASN A 33 -1.47 -7.66 9.39
CA ASN A 33 -1.11 -8.91 10.09
C ASN A 33 0.10 -8.75 11.00
N ARG A 34 1.09 -7.96 10.58
CA ARG A 34 2.37 -7.79 11.30
C ARG A 34 2.47 -6.47 12.06
N LYS A 35 1.41 -5.65 12.02
CA LYS A 35 1.30 -4.36 12.73
C LYS A 35 2.38 -3.34 12.35
N ALA A 36 2.84 -3.31 11.10
CA ALA A 36 3.72 -2.23 10.63
C ALA A 36 3.05 -0.85 10.88
N ARG A 37 3.80 0.11 11.43
CA ARG A 37 3.32 1.47 11.72
C ARG A 37 4.19 2.54 11.09
N THR A 38 5.41 2.22 10.71
CA THR A 38 6.35 3.17 10.09
C THR A 38 6.85 2.63 8.76
N LEU A 39 7.39 3.52 7.92
CA LEU A 39 8.06 3.11 6.69
C LEU A 39 9.19 2.11 6.99
N ARG A 40 9.92 2.33 8.09
CA ARG A 40 10.95 1.40 8.55
C ARG A 40 10.42 0.02 8.90
N ASP A 41 9.25 -0.09 9.53
CA ASP A 41 8.62 -1.38 9.80
C ASP A 41 8.24 -2.09 8.51
N VAL A 42 7.70 -1.34 7.54
CA VAL A 42 7.35 -1.90 6.23
C VAL A 42 8.60 -2.38 5.50
N ALA A 43 9.68 -1.60 5.51
CA ALA A 43 10.97 -1.97 4.93
C ALA A 43 11.54 -3.22 5.60
N PHE A 44 11.48 -3.31 6.93
CA PHE A 44 11.94 -4.48 7.68
C PHE A 44 11.11 -5.74 7.39
N MET A 45 9.79 -5.60 7.22
CA MET A 45 8.89 -6.73 7.01
C MET A 45 8.79 -7.21 5.56
N THR A 46 8.95 -6.31 4.61
CA THR A 46 8.69 -6.59 3.18
C THR A 46 9.92 -6.46 2.30
N GLY A 47 10.97 -5.78 2.77
CA GLY A 47 12.14 -5.44 1.96
C GLY A 47 11.94 -4.26 1.01
N ALA A 48 10.73 -3.67 0.93
CA ALA A 48 10.50 -2.45 0.18
C ALA A 48 11.44 -1.32 0.66
N THR A 49 11.73 -0.35 -0.22
CA THR A 49 12.54 0.85 0.09
C THR A 49 13.98 0.61 0.54
N THR A 50 14.46 -0.63 0.62
CA THR A 50 15.84 -0.94 1.04
C THR A 50 16.87 -0.95 -0.09
N GLY A 51 16.41 -1.06 -1.34
CA GLY A 51 17.27 -1.08 -2.53
C GLY A 51 17.32 0.27 -3.25
N CYS A 52 16.55 0.37 -4.34
CA CYS A 52 16.57 1.52 -5.25
C CYS A 52 15.84 2.78 -4.72
N GLY A 53 15.09 2.68 -3.62
CA GLY A 53 14.34 3.80 -3.01
C GLY A 53 13.12 4.31 -3.80
N GLY A 54 12.99 4.01 -5.09
CA GLY A 54 11.96 4.61 -5.96
C GLY A 54 10.48 4.34 -5.62
N CYS A 55 10.20 3.45 -4.66
CA CYS A 55 8.84 3.17 -4.17
C CYS A 55 8.54 3.80 -2.80
N GLU A 56 9.48 4.57 -2.24
CA GLU A 56 9.38 5.10 -0.87
C GLU A 56 8.12 5.94 -0.68
N SER A 57 7.90 6.95 -1.53
CA SER A 57 6.73 7.82 -1.46
C SER A 57 5.41 7.06 -1.66
N ASP A 58 5.38 6.06 -2.56
CA ASP A 58 4.20 5.23 -2.78
C ASP A 58 3.88 4.37 -1.55
N VAL A 59 4.91 3.83 -0.89
CA VAL A 59 4.77 3.06 0.34
C VAL A 59 4.29 3.95 1.49
N GLU A 60 4.79 5.18 1.62
CA GLU A 60 4.32 6.14 2.63
C GLU A 60 2.84 6.49 2.45
N LEU A 61 2.45 6.83 1.22
CA LEU A 61 1.06 7.17 0.89
C LEU A 61 0.13 5.98 1.15
N LEU A 62 0.54 4.77 0.75
CA LEU A 62 -0.22 3.56 1.00
C LEU A 62 -0.36 3.26 2.49
N LEU A 63 0.73 3.40 3.27
CA LEU A 63 0.71 3.23 4.71
C LEU A 63 -0.23 4.24 5.39
N ALA A 64 -0.23 5.50 4.95
CA ALA A 64 -1.14 6.53 5.45
C ALA A 64 -2.59 6.19 5.12
N ARG A 65 -2.88 5.78 3.88
CA ARG A 65 -4.22 5.36 3.44
C ARG A 65 -4.74 4.19 4.27
N ILE A 66 -3.97 3.11 4.42
CA ILE A 66 -4.38 1.94 5.21
C ILE A 66 -4.68 2.33 6.67
N LYS A 67 -3.88 3.22 7.26
CA LYS A 67 -4.14 3.71 8.62
C LYS A 67 -5.45 4.50 8.71
N LEU A 68 -5.75 5.34 7.72
CA LEU A 68 -7.02 6.07 7.67
C LEU A 68 -8.20 5.10 7.54
N GLU A 69 -8.11 4.13 6.62
CA GLU A 69 -9.12 3.07 6.46
C GLU A 69 -9.34 2.27 7.77
N GLN A 70 -8.28 1.93 8.50
CA GLN A 70 -8.38 1.23 9.78
C GLN A 70 -9.05 2.06 10.89
N ARG A 71 -8.93 3.39 10.84
CA ARG A 71 -9.65 4.29 11.78
C ARG A 71 -11.13 4.32 11.45
N ASP A 72 -11.47 4.37 10.16
CA ASP A 72 -12.85 4.38 9.69
C ASP A 72 -13.58 3.07 10.05
N LEU A 73 -12.91 1.90 10.00
CA LEU A 73 -13.50 0.60 10.37
C LEU A 73 -13.75 0.40 11.87
N LYS A 74 -12.98 1.03 12.76
CA LYS A 74 -13.10 0.83 14.22
C LYS A 74 -14.07 1.80 14.91
N GLY A 75 -14.84 2.57 14.14
CA GLY A 75 -15.83 3.50 14.62
C GLY A 75 -15.26 4.91 14.83
N GLY A 76 -15.55 5.81 13.87
CA GLY A 76 -15.31 7.25 14.04
C GLY A 76 -15.01 8.00 12.73
N GLN A 77 -16.07 8.53 12.12
CA GLN A 77 -16.18 9.57 11.06
C GLN A 77 -15.26 9.53 9.82
N PRO A 78 -15.84 9.63 8.60
CA PRO A 78 -15.07 9.69 7.36
C PRO A 78 -14.21 10.96 7.28
N HIS A 79 -12.91 10.78 7.06
CA HIS A 79 -12.00 11.88 6.77
C HIS A 79 -12.34 12.49 5.41
N LEU A 80 -12.93 13.69 5.45
CA LEU A 80 -13.40 14.47 4.32
C LEU A 80 -12.26 14.72 3.30
N PRO A 81 -12.50 14.63 1.97
CA PRO A 81 -11.50 15.01 0.98
C PRO A 81 -11.17 16.49 1.12
N LEU A 82 -9.87 16.80 1.02
CA LEU A 82 -9.31 18.15 0.95
C LEU A 82 -10.16 18.98 -0.02
N LYS A 83 -10.88 19.98 0.52
CA LYS A 83 -11.55 20.99 -0.28
C LYS A 83 -10.46 21.65 -1.13
N ARG A 84 -10.54 21.49 -2.45
CA ARG A 84 -9.88 22.40 -3.38
C ARG A 84 -10.73 23.65 -3.42
N GLU A 85 -10.18 24.72 -2.85
CA GLU A 85 -10.66 26.09 -2.98
C GLU A 85 -10.70 26.54 -4.46
#